data_AF-A0A2N0D4J6-F1
#
_entry.id   AF-A0A2N0D4J6-F1
#
_cell.length_a   1.000
_cell.length_b   1.000
_cell.length_c   1.000
_cell.angle_alpha   90.00
_cell.angle_beta   90.00
_cell.angle_gamma   90.00
#
_symmetry.space_group_name_H-M   'P 1'
#
loop_
_entity.id
_entity.type
_entity.pdbx_description
1 polymer ?
#
loop_
_entity_poly.entity_id
_entity_poly.type
_entity_poly.pdbx_seq_one_letter_code
_entity_poly.pdbx_strand_id
1 'polypeptide(L)' 'MSAEWDEDERVWVATSNDVEGLAAQSETLELLEKSALAAISDLTELNGIASDLPEIPVRDT' A
#
# COMPACT_ATOMS: atom_id res chain seq x y z
N MET A 1 -8.22 2.37 4.63
CA MET A 1 -7.50 1.23 5.21
C MET A 1 -8.06 0.85 6.57
N SER A 2 -8.23 -0.44 6.82
CA SER A 2 -8.70 -1.02 8.08
C SER A 2 -7.72 -2.11 8.52
N ALA A 3 -7.52 -2.28 9.82
CA ALA A 3 -6.72 -3.37 10.37
C ALA A 3 -7.55 -4.16 11.37
N GLU A 4 -7.61 -5.47 11.19
CA GLU A 4 -8.33 -6.40 12.03
C GLU A 4 -7.33 -7.38 12.64
N TRP A 5 -7.53 -7.73 13.91
CA TRP A 5 -6.71 -8.74 14.57
C TRP A 5 -7.33 -10.11 14.32
N ASP A 6 -6.55 -11.00 13.72
CA ASP A 6 -6.94 -12.39 13.53
C ASP A 6 -6.45 -13.21 14.73
N GLU A 7 -7.38 -13.81 15.48
CA GLU A 7 -7.07 -14.54 16.71
C GLU A 7 -6.58 -15.97 16.45
N ASP A 8 -6.95 -16.56 15.32
CA ASP A 8 -6.52 -17.89 14.88
C ASP A 8 -5.05 -17.86 14.46
N GLU A 9 -4.66 -16.85 13.69
CA GLU A 9 -3.29 -16.67 13.21
C GLU A 9 -2.42 -15.82 14.15
N ARG A 10 -3.04 -15.09 15.09
CA ARG A 10 -2.39 -14.11 15.98
C ARG A 10 -1.58 -13.07 15.22
N VAL A 11 -2.15 -12.58 14.12
CA VAL A 11 -1.56 -11.53 13.30
C VAL A 11 -2.58 -10.43 13.09
N TRP A 12 -2.08 -9.23 12.88
CA TRP A 12 -2.88 -8.16 12.32
C TRP A 12 -2.99 -8.36 10.81
N VAL A 13 -4.19 -8.21 10.28
CA VAL A 13 -4.50 -8.22 8.86
C VAL A 13 -4.97 -6.83 8.47
N ALA A 14 -4.26 -6.21 7.54
CA ALA A 14 -4.61 -4.92 6.96
C ALA A 14 -5.18 -5.12 5.57
N THR A 15 -6.38 -4.58 5.36
CA THR A 15 -7.03 -4.53 4.05
C THR A 15 -7.27 -3.06 3.68
N SER A 16 -7.08 -2.75 2.40
CA SER A 16 -7.38 -1.42 1.89
C SER A 16 -8.12 -1.53 0.57
N ASN A 17 -9.23 -0.81 0.46
CA ASN A 17 -9.99 -0.72 -0.78
C ASN A 17 -9.42 0.36 -1.72
N ASP A 18 -8.53 1.21 -1.21
CA ASP A 18 -7.87 2.29 -1.96
C ASP A 18 -6.77 1.77 -2.91
N VAL A 19 -6.22 0.58 -2.64
CA VAL A 19 -5.16 -0.03 -3.46
C VAL A 19 -5.61 -1.43 -3.84
N GLU A 20 -5.96 -1.61 -5.11
CA GLU A 20 -6.45 -2.88 -5.63
C GLU A 20 -5.35 -3.96 -5.53
N GLY A 21 -5.66 -5.07 -4.85
CA GLY A 21 -4.70 -6.15 -4.59
C GLY A 21 -3.83 -5.98 -3.34
N LEU A 22 -4.05 -4.95 -2.52
CA LEU A 22 -3.30 -4.78 -1.27
C LEU A 22 -3.81 -5.71 -0.17
N ALA A 23 -3.00 -6.72 0.15
CA ALA A 23 -3.16 -7.57 1.32
C ALA A 23 -1.85 -7.59 2.13
N ALA A 24 -1.89 -7.16 3.39
CA ALA A 24 -0.74 -7.17 4.29
C ALA A 24 -1.13 -7.82 5.62
N GLN A 25 -0.24 -8.65 6.17
CA GLN A 25 -0.45 -9.32 7.44
C GLN A 25 0.85 -9.42 8.22
N SER A 26 0.79 -9.19 9.52
CA SER A 26 1.97 -9.15 10.39
C SER A 26 1.64 -9.34 11.86
N GLU A 27 2.58 -9.89 12.63
CA GLU A 27 2.44 -10.16 14.06
C GLU A 27 2.26 -8.90 14.93
N THR A 28 2.71 -7.75 14.43
CA THR A 28 2.59 -6.44 15.12
C THR A 28 2.14 -5.35 14.16
N LEU A 29 1.50 -4.31 14.70
CA LEU A 29 1.07 -3.15 13.92
C LEU A 29 2.24 -2.44 13.21
N GLU A 30 3.41 -2.36 13.83
CA GLU A 30 4.60 -1.75 13.22
C GLU A 30 5.10 -2.55 12.00
N LEU A 31 5.08 -3.88 12.09
CA LEU A 31 5.44 -4.75 10.96
C LEU A 31 4.34 -4.75 9.90
N LEU A 32 3.08 -4.60 10.31
CA LEU A 32 1.93 -4.50 9.40
C LEU A 32 2.05 -3.25 8.55
N GLU A 33 2.35 -2.11 9.16
CA GLU A 33 2.53 -0.85 8.46
C GLU A 33 3.67 -0.95 7.45
N LYS A 34 4.83 -1.50 7.85
CA LYS A 34 5.97 -1.72 6.94
C LYS A 34 5.65 -2.66 5.80
N SER A 35 4.95 -3.76 6.07
CA SER A 35 4.54 -4.74 5.06
C SER A 35 3.52 -4.12 4.09
N ALA A 36 2.54 -3.38 4.61
CA ALA A 36 1.55 -2.67 3.80
C ALA A 36 2.22 -1.59 2.94
N LEU A 37 3.13 -0.78 3.48
CA LEU A 37 3.89 0.22 2.73
C LEU A 37 4.71 -0.42 1.61
N ALA A 38 5.42 -1.52 1.89
CA ALA A 38 6.19 -2.24 0.89
C ALA A 38 5.28 -2.80 -0.21
N ALA A 39 4.17 -3.44 0.15
CA ALA A 39 3.20 -3.97 -0.80
C ALA A 39 2.52 -2.87 -1.63
N ILE A 40 2.20 -1.72 -1.02
CA ILE A 40 1.70 -0.55 -1.74
C ILE A 40 2.76 -0.08 -2.74
N SER A 41 4.02 0.07 -2.33
CA SER A 41 5.09 0.52 -3.22
C SER A 41 5.28 -0.44 -4.41
N ASP A 42 5.33 -1.75 -4.16
CA ASP A 42 5.42 -2.78 -5.20
C ASP A 42 4.22 -2.74 -6.14
N LEU A 43 2.99 -2.68 -5.59
CA LEU A 43 1.76 -2.59 -6.38
C LEU A 43 1.69 -1.28 -7.17
N THR A 44 2.15 -0.18 -6.59
CA THR A 44 2.18 1.14 -7.22
C THR A 44 3.19 1.18 -8.36
N GLU A 45 4.34 0.53 -8.20
CA GLU A 45 5.33 0.36 -9.26
C GLU A 45 4.83 -0.59 -10.36
N LEU A 46 4.22 -1.72 -9.99
CA LEU A 46 3.73 -2.75 -10.90
C LEU A 46 2.49 -2.31 -11.68
N ASN A 47 1.52 -1.67 -11.02
CA ASN A 47 0.38 -1.07 -11.72
C ASN A 47 0.85 0.07 -12.62
N GLY A 48 2.04 0.61 -12.36
CA GLY A 48 2.51 1.86 -12.92
C GLY A 48 1.56 2.94 -12.44
N ILE A 49 2.06 3.86 -11.61
CA ILE A 49 1.47 5.20 -11.60
C ILE A 49 1.75 5.77 -12.99
N ALA A 50 0.92 5.38 -13.96
CA ALA A 50 0.67 6.16 -15.14
C ALA A 50 0.02 7.42 -14.57
N SER A 51 0.86 8.36 -14.15
CA SER A 51 0.45 9.72 -13.96
C SER A 51 -0.04 10.18 -15.33
N ASP A 52 -1.34 10.00 -15.58
CA ASP A 52 -2.14 10.74 -16.56
C ASP A 52 -2.30 12.20 -16.10
N LEU A 53 -1.27 12.73 -15.44
CA LEU A 53 -1.12 14.15 -15.22
C LEU A 53 -0.25 14.61 -16.38
N PRO A 54 -0.73 15.55 -17.21
CA PRO A 54 0.09 16.11 -18.26
C PRO A 54 1.38 16.64 -17.62
N GLU A 55 2.52 16.19 -18.12
CA GLU A 55 3.84 16.67 -17.74
C GLU A 55 3.81 18.19 -17.87
N ILE A 56 3.70 18.93 -16.76
CA ILE A 56 3.71 20.39 -16.82
C ILE A 56 5.13 20.78 -17.23
N PRO A 57 5.35 21.39 -18.41
CA PRO A 57 6.69 21.78 -18.82
C PRO A 57 7.18 22.85 -17.85
N VAL A 58 8.21 22.53 -17.05
CA VAL A 58 8.90 23.54 -16.24
C VAL A 58 9.55 24.50 -17.22
N ARG A 59 9.00 25.72 -17.28
CA ARG A 59 9.53 26.75 -18.15
C ARG A 59 10.60 27.48 -17.36
N ASP A 60 11.86 27.07 -17.56
CA ASP A 60 13.01 27.85 -17.12
C ASP A 60 12.91 29.24 -17.78
N THR A 61 12.80 30.27 -16.94
CA THR A 61 12.82 31.70 -17.29
C THR A 61 13.82 32.40 -16.40
#